data_AF-A0A0K0DMS2-F1
#
_entry.id   AF-A0A0K0DMS2-F1
#
_cell.length_a   1.000
_cell.length_b   1.000
_cell.length_c   1.000
_cell.angle_alpha   90.00
_cell.angle_beta   90.00
_cell.angle_gamma   90.00
#
_symmetry.space_group_name_H-M   'P 1'
#
loop_
_entity.id
_entity.type
_entity.pdbx_description
1 polymer ?
#
loop_
_entity_poly.entity_id
_entity_poly.type
_entity_poly.pdbx_seq_one_letter_code
_entity_poly.pdbx_strand_id
1 'polypeptide(L)'
;LYKCTCYRYGFHIVKSSYWFVPNPSVTTELFNSLRKDLKFPENIGSQPVKTVRDLTIGYDNSQPGNKPVLPLSTSSEMITFNLANGSIVTLRASGTEPKIKYYIELKTAPGKKQSDMTDVLKELDELEKNVVETLLRPKQFGLIPRK
;
A
#
# COMPACT_ATOMS: atom_id res chain seq x y z
N LEU A 1 -27.50 -2.72 -24.58
CA LEU A 1 -27.28 -2.96 -23.12
C LEU A 1 -25.84 -2.60 -22.77
N TYR A 2 -25.59 -1.36 -22.35
CA TYR A 2 -24.28 -0.95 -21.82
C TYR A 2 -24.14 -1.55 -20.42
N LYS A 3 -23.49 -2.70 -20.28
CA LYS A 3 -23.13 -3.22 -18.96
C LYS A 3 -22.05 -2.31 -18.38
N CYS A 4 -22.24 -1.80 -17.16
CA CYS A 4 -21.22 -1.05 -16.41
C CYS A 4 -19.89 -1.81 -16.45
N THR A 5 -18.78 -1.10 -16.73
CA THR A 5 -17.42 -1.67 -16.71
C THR A 5 -17.12 -2.36 -15.37
N CYS A 6 -17.65 -1.81 -14.28
CA CYS A 6 -17.62 -2.35 -12.93
C CYS A 6 -18.20 -3.77 -12.82
N TYR A 7 -19.26 -4.08 -13.57
CA TYR A 7 -19.87 -5.41 -13.56
C TYR A 7 -18.96 -6.46 -14.17
N ARG A 8 -18.17 -6.09 -15.19
CA ARG A 8 -17.30 -7.02 -15.92
C ARG A 8 -15.95 -7.23 -15.25
N TYR A 9 -15.38 -6.19 -14.63
CA TYR A 9 -13.99 -6.21 -14.14
C TYR A 9 -13.85 -5.85 -12.65
N GLY A 10 -14.97 -5.61 -11.97
CA GLY A 10 -14.97 -5.05 -10.62
C GLY A 10 -14.69 -3.55 -10.61
N PHE A 11 -14.76 -2.96 -9.42
CA PHE A 11 -14.30 -1.58 -9.19
C PHE A 11 -12.79 -1.55 -8.99
N HIS A 12 -12.17 -0.51 -9.52
CA HIS A 12 -10.76 -0.17 -9.32
C HIS A 12 -10.74 1.27 -8.82
N ILE A 13 -10.65 1.45 -7.50
CA ILE A 13 -10.71 2.78 -6.87
C ILE A 13 -9.37 3.07 -6.24
N VAL A 14 -8.84 4.27 -6.51
CA VAL A 14 -7.55 4.70 -6.01
C VAL A 14 -7.74 5.73 -4.90
N LYS A 15 -7.01 5.56 -3.80
CA LYS A 15 -6.85 6.56 -2.73
C LYS A 15 -5.36 6.78 -2.49
N SER A 16 -4.97 8.04 -2.35
CA SER A 16 -3.59 8.38 -2.01
C SER A 16 -3.56 9.52 -1.02
N SER A 17 -2.71 9.41 -0.01
CA SER A 17 -2.46 10.48 0.94
C SER A 17 -1.03 10.38 1.47
N TYR A 18 -0.74 11.16 2.50
CA TYR A 18 0.58 11.20 3.11
C TYR A 18 0.50 11.55 4.59
N TRP A 19 1.56 11.20 5.30
CA TRP A 19 1.85 11.62 6.66
C TRP A 19 3.16 12.38 6.70
N PHE A 20 3.24 13.41 7.53
CA PHE A 20 4.51 14.09 7.80
C PHE A 20 5.33 13.25 8.78
N VAL A 21 6.64 13.16 8.52
CA VAL A 21 7.59 12.55 9.44
C VAL A 21 8.27 13.65 10.27
N PRO A 22 8.50 13.44 11.58
CA PRO A 22 9.09 14.46 12.44
C PRO A 22 10.57 14.71 12.13
N ASN A 23 11.28 13.71 11.60
CA ASN A 23 12.64 13.81 11.10
C ASN A 23 12.92 12.68 10.07
N PRO A 24 14.02 12.77 9.29
CA PRO A 24 14.33 11.78 8.26
C PRO A 24 14.59 10.36 8.79
N SER A 25 15.20 10.20 9.97
CA SER A 25 15.57 8.87 10.50
C SER A 25 14.35 8.01 10.81
N VAL A 26 13.21 8.62 11.17
CA VAL A 26 11.93 7.92 11.36
C VAL A 26 11.49 7.20 10.07
N THR A 27 11.75 7.78 8.90
CA THR A 27 11.42 7.10 7.63
C THR A 27 12.22 5.81 7.49
N THR A 28 13.54 5.90 7.69
CA THR A 28 14.42 4.73 7.63
C THR A 28 14.04 3.67 8.68
N GLU A 29 13.75 4.09 9.90
CA GLU A 29 13.33 3.19 10.98
C GLU A 29 12.01 2.47 10.64
N LEU A 30 11.01 3.20 10.16
CA LEU A 30 9.72 2.66 9.78
C LEU A 30 9.88 1.62 8.66
N PHE A 31 10.56 1.96 7.57
CA PHE A 31 10.76 1.04 6.45
C PHE A 31 11.61 -0.18 6.83
N ASN A 32 12.67 0.01 7.62
CA ASN A 32 13.46 -1.12 8.13
C ASN A 32 12.62 -2.05 9.01
N SER A 33 11.72 -1.51 9.83
CA SER A 33 10.84 -2.35 10.65
C SER A 33 9.83 -3.16 9.81
N LEU A 34 9.42 -2.66 8.63
CA LEU A 34 8.53 -3.37 7.71
C LEU A 34 9.19 -4.54 6.99
N ARG A 35 10.53 -4.59 6.96
CA ARG A 35 11.31 -5.61 6.23
C ARG A 35 12.36 -6.28 7.11
N LYS A 36 12.15 -6.22 8.43
CA LYS A 36 13.11 -6.76 9.41
C LYS A 36 13.32 -8.25 9.14
N ASP A 37 14.58 -8.67 9.03
CA ASP A 37 14.97 -10.05 8.72
C ASP A 37 14.37 -10.58 7.39
N LEU A 38 14.10 -9.68 6.43
CA LEU A 38 13.36 -9.94 5.18
C LEU A 38 11.96 -10.53 5.40
N LYS A 39 11.38 -10.31 6.59
CA LYS A 39 10.01 -10.65 6.92
C LYS A 39 9.16 -9.40 6.82
N PHE A 40 8.15 -9.47 5.96
CA PHE A 40 7.20 -8.40 5.73
C PHE A 40 5.88 -8.69 6.45
N PRO A 41 5.03 -7.68 6.71
CA PRO A 41 3.67 -7.91 7.17
C PRO A 41 2.94 -8.93 6.28
N GLU A 42 2.41 -9.99 6.90
CA GLU A 42 1.67 -11.04 6.20
C GLU A 42 0.20 -10.66 5.96
N ASN A 43 -0.30 -9.66 6.70
CA ASN A 43 -1.66 -9.14 6.59
C ASN A 43 -1.64 -7.62 6.70
N ILE A 44 -2.60 -6.97 6.02
CA ILE A 44 -2.99 -5.57 6.26
C ILE A 44 -4.44 -5.59 6.74
N GLY A 45 -4.65 -5.36 8.04
CA GLY A 45 -5.95 -5.67 8.65
C GLY A 45 -6.31 -7.14 8.46
N SER A 46 -7.48 -7.40 7.89
CA SER A 46 -7.95 -8.75 7.56
C SER A 46 -7.51 -9.26 6.17
N GLN A 47 -6.80 -8.46 5.38
CA GLN A 47 -6.41 -8.82 4.01
C GLN A 47 -5.02 -9.45 3.98
N PRO A 48 -4.88 -10.72 3.56
CA PRO A 48 -3.57 -11.36 3.41
C PRO A 48 -2.73 -10.69 2.32
N VAL A 49 -1.44 -10.54 2.59
CA VAL A 49 -0.44 -10.10 1.61
C VAL A 49 -0.04 -11.30 0.76
N LYS A 50 -0.23 -11.18 -0.55
CA LYS A 50 0.11 -12.23 -1.52
C LYS A 50 1.58 -12.17 -1.92
N THR A 51 2.07 -10.96 -2.22
CA THR A 51 3.46 -10.72 -2.64
C THR A 51 3.90 -9.34 -2.20
N VAL A 52 5.21 -9.17 -2.02
CA VAL A 52 5.84 -7.90 -1.68
C VAL A 52 6.95 -7.58 -2.66
N ARG A 53 7.01 -6.31 -3.05
CA ARG A 53 8.11 -5.72 -3.80
C ARG A 53 8.69 -4.56 -3.00
N ASP A 54 9.95 -4.64 -2.64
CA ASP A 54 10.73 -3.55 -2.07
C ASP A 54 11.81 -3.14 -3.08
N LEU A 55 11.61 -2.00 -3.74
CA LEU A 55 12.56 -1.49 -4.74
C LEU A 55 13.77 -0.81 -4.11
N THR A 56 13.78 -0.62 -2.80
CA THR A 56 14.91 -0.03 -2.08
C THR A 56 16.00 -1.07 -1.82
N ILE A 57 15.62 -2.30 -1.46
CA ILE A 57 16.58 -3.41 -1.28
C ILE A 57 16.66 -4.37 -2.47
N GLY A 58 15.84 -4.16 -3.51
CA GLY A 58 15.82 -5.03 -4.68
C GLY A 58 15.19 -6.39 -4.42
N TYR A 59 14.10 -6.41 -3.65
CA TYR A 59 13.33 -7.61 -3.35
C TYR A 59 11.99 -7.61 -4.09
N ASP A 60 11.65 -8.71 -4.74
CA ASP A 60 10.30 -8.93 -5.30
C ASP A 60 9.98 -10.42 -5.34
N ASN A 61 9.18 -10.91 -4.39
CA ASN A 61 8.82 -12.33 -4.33
C ASN A 61 7.74 -12.78 -5.32
N SER A 62 7.26 -11.87 -6.18
CA SER A 62 6.45 -12.23 -7.35
C SER A 62 7.29 -12.66 -8.55
N GLN A 63 8.61 -12.48 -8.50
CA GLN A 63 9.54 -12.72 -9.60
C GLN A 63 10.53 -13.84 -9.30
N PRO A 64 11.06 -14.54 -10.33
CA PRO A 64 12.08 -15.55 -10.15
C PRO A 64 13.30 -15.03 -9.37
N GLY A 65 13.75 -15.81 -8.38
CA GLY A 65 14.91 -15.46 -7.56
C GLY A 65 14.70 -14.29 -6.60
N ASN A 66 13.45 -13.88 -6.36
CA ASN A 66 13.05 -12.77 -5.49
C ASN A 66 13.62 -11.40 -5.93
N LYS A 67 13.81 -11.18 -7.23
CA LYS A 67 14.42 -9.96 -7.79
C LYS A 67 13.44 -9.18 -8.67
N PRO A 68 13.32 -7.85 -8.49
CA PRO A 68 12.44 -7.04 -9.31
C PRO A 68 12.96 -6.94 -10.74
N VAL A 69 12.03 -6.88 -11.70
CA VAL A 69 12.30 -6.48 -13.09
C VAL A 69 12.38 -4.96 -13.25
N LEU A 70 11.88 -4.22 -12.27
CA LEU A 70 11.88 -2.75 -12.28
C LEU A 70 13.20 -2.19 -11.75
N PRO A 71 13.60 -0.98 -12.16
CA PRO A 71 14.77 -0.29 -11.60
C PRO A 71 14.66 -0.12 -10.09
N LEU A 72 15.81 -0.21 -9.41
CA LEU A 72 15.89 0.02 -7.97
C LEU A 72 15.77 1.51 -7.64
N SER A 73 15.17 1.80 -6.49
CA SER A 73 15.07 3.13 -5.90
C SER A 73 15.87 3.15 -4.59
N THR A 74 17.18 2.94 -4.68
CA THR A 74 18.05 2.85 -3.49
C THR A 74 18.17 4.18 -2.73
N SER A 75 17.86 5.31 -3.39
CA SER A 75 17.90 6.65 -2.79
C SER A 75 16.59 7.09 -2.14
N SER A 76 15.51 6.29 -2.25
CA SER A 76 14.20 6.62 -1.67
C SER A 76 13.42 5.36 -1.36
N GLU A 77 12.98 5.23 -0.11
CA GLU A 77 12.20 4.09 0.37
C GLU A 77 10.92 3.87 -0.45
N MET A 78 10.68 2.64 -0.91
CA MET A 78 9.46 2.24 -1.63
C MET A 78 9.16 0.75 -1.48
N ILE A 79 8.00 0.43 -0.88
CA ILE A 79 7.50 -0.94 -0.72
C ILE A 79 6.08 -1.02 -1.28
N THR A 80 5.81 -2.04 -2.09
CA THR A 80 4.49 -2.38 -2.64
C THR A 80 4.04 -3.74 -2.14
N PHE A 81 2.84 -3.80 -1.59
CA PHE A 81 2.15 -5.00 -1.12
C PHE A 81 1.02 -5.30 -2.09
N ASN A 82 1.05 -6.47 -2.75
CA ASN A 82 -0.10 -6.97 -3.49
C ASN A 82 -0.89 -7.90 -2.57
N LEU A 83 -2.18 -7.62 -2.39
CA LEU A 83 -3.06 -8.36 -1.49
C LEU A 83 -3.73 -9.52 -2.21
N ALA A 84 -4.18 -10.52 -1.44
CA ALA A 84 -4.83 -11.72 -1.97
C ALA A 84 -6.12 -11.41 -2.75
N ASN A 85 -6.83 -10.36 -2.38
CA ASN A 85 -8.03 -9.88 -3.10
C ASN A 85 -7.69 -9.11 -4.40
N GLY A 86 -6.41 -8.95 -4.74
CA GLY A 86 -5.93 -8.24 -5.93
C GLY A 86 -5.66 -6.74 -5.72
N SER A 87 -6.04 -6.18 -4.57
CA SER A 87 -5.75 -4.78 -4.23
C SER A 87 -4.25 -4.55 -4.04
N ILE A 88 -3.81 -3.32 -4.25
CA ILE A 88 -2.40 -2.94 -4.20
C ILE A 88 -2.21 -1.79 -3.21
N VAL A 89 -1.20 -1.89 -2.35
CA VAL A 89 -0.81 -0.82 -1.43
C VAL A 89 0.67 -0.51 -1.62
N THR A 90 1.00 0.74 -1.91
CA THR A 90 2.40 1.20 -2.05
C THR A 90 2.70 2.27 -1.01
N LEU A 91 3.75 2.09 -0.22
CA LEU A 91 4.36 3.13 0.62
C LEU A 91 5.59 3.68 -0.09
N ARG A 92 5.77 5.00 -0.02
CA ARG A 92 6.91 5.69 -0.64
C ARG A 92 7.37 6.86 0.21
N ALA A 93 8.66 6.95 0.51
CA ALA A 93 9.24 8.17 1.06
C ALA A 93 9.26 9.29 0.01
N SER A 94 9.03 10.53 0.44
CA SER A 94 9.22 11.70 -0.41
C SER A 94 10.67 12.15 -0.33
N GLY A 95 11.34 12.28 -1.49
CA GLY A 95 12.76 12.65 -1.54
C GLY A 95 13.06 14.11 -1.19
N THR A 96 12.06 15.00 -1.28
CA THR A 96 12.23 16.45 -1.08
C THR A 96 11.43 17.01 0.09
N GLU A 97 10.53 16.22 0.66
CA GLU A 97 9.65 16.66 1.75
C GLU A 97 9.68 15.61 2.86
N PRO A 98 9.57 15.98 4.14
CA PRO A 98 9.54 15.04 5.25
C PRO A 98 8.17 14.34 5.29
N LYS A 99 7.90 13.49 4.31
CA LYS A 99 6.61 12.80 4.13
C LYS A 99 6.80 11.34 3.74
N ILE A 100 5.91 10.50 4.26
CA ILE A 100 5.65 9.16 3.71
C ILE A 100 4.30 9.22 3.01
N LYS A 101 4.31 8.93 1.71
CA LYS A 101 3.11 8.81 0.88
C LYS A 101 2.65 7.37 0.85
N TYR A 102 1.34 7.17 0.77
CA TYR A 102 0.77 5.87 0.45
C TYR A 102 -0.22 5.98 -0.70
N TYR A 103 -0.32 4.90 -1.46
CA TYR A 103 -1.23 4.72 -2.57
C TYR A 103 -1.95 3.39 -2.38
N ILE A 104 -3.27 3.39 -2.47
CA ILE A 104 -4.13 2.23 -2.35
C ILE A 104 -4.92 2.13 -3.64
N GLU A 105 -4.84 1.00 -4.32
CA GLU A 105 -5.74 0.62 -5.39
C GLU A 105 -6.61 -0.53 -4.85
N LEU A 106 -7.85 -0.21 -4.46
CA LEU A 106 -8.83 -1.23 -4.08
C LEU A 106 -9.40 -1.86 -5.36
N LYS A 107 -9.34 -3.20 -5.42
CA LYS A 107 -10.00 -3.99 -6.47
C LYS A 107 -11.09 -4.84 -5.88
N THR A 108 -12.27 -4.81 -6.50
CA THR A 108 -13.36 -5.74 -6.17
C THR A 108 -13.45 -6.85 -7.20
N ALA A 109 -14.08 -7.95 -6.84
CA ALA A 109 -14.47 -8.96 -7.83
C ALA A 109 -15.48 -8.37 -8.85
N PRO A 110 -15.56 -8.95 -10.06
CA PRO A 110 -16.64 -8.70 -11.00
C PRO A 110 -18.02 -8.94 -10.38
N GLY A 111 -19.07 -8.42 -11.02
CA GLY A 111 -20.46 -8.62 -10.63
C GLY A 111 -21.05 -7.51 -9.77
N LYS A 112 -20.22 -6.63 -9.17
CA LYS A 112 -20.72 -5.41 -8.51
C LYS A 112 -21.31 -4.42 -9.52
N LYS A 113 -22.33 -3.68 -9.09
CA LYS A 113 -23.06 -2.67 -9.88
C LYS A 113 -22.74 -1.27 -9.37
N GLN A 114 -23.08 -0.24 -10.15
CA GLN A 114 -22.91 1.16 -9.73
C GLN A 114 -23.61 1.48 -8.40
N SER A 115 -24.74 0.81 -8.11
CA SER A 115 -25.45 0.93 -6.83
C SER A 115 -24.62 0.53 -5.62
N ASP A 116 -23.60 -0.31 -5.81
CA ASP A 116 -22.78 -0.87 -4.72
C ASP A 116 -21.63 0.09 -4.38
N MET A 117 -21.48 1.21 -5.10
CA MET A 117 -20.40 2.18 -4.93
C MET A 117 -20.24 2.63 -3.48
N THR A 118 -21.34 2.88 -2.77
CA THR A 118 -21.31 3.32 -1.37
C THR A 118 -20.61 2.30 -0.47
N ASP A 119 -20.85 1.01 -0.68
CA ASP A 119 -20.21 -0.04 0.12
C ASP A 119 -18.76 -0.28 -0.30
N VAL A 120 -18.45 -0.13 -1.59
CA VAL A 120 -17.05 -0.17 -2.09
C VAL A 120 -16.23 0.98 -1.48
N LEU A 121 -16.80 2.17 -1.32
CA LEU A 121 -16.12 3.29 -0.67
C LEU A 121 -15.87 3.03 0.82
N LYS A 122 -16.81 2.37 1.52
CA LYS A 122 -16.58 1.92 2.91
C LYS A 122 -15.46 0.87 2.99
N GLU A 123 -15.43 -0.09 2.06
CA GLU A 123 -14.35 -1.07 1.96
C GLU A 123 -12.99 -0.38 1.76
N LEU A 124 -12.93 0.69 0.95
CA LEU A 124 -11.74 1.48 0.71
C LEU A 124 -11.29 2.25 1.97
N ASP A 125 -12.21 2.87 2.69
CA ASP A 125 -11.91 3.60 3.92
C ASP A 125 -11.41 2.67 5.03
N GLU A 126 -12.01 1.47 5.15
CA GLU A 126 -11.54 0.45 6.08
C GLU A 126 -10.15 -0.08 5.68
N LEU A 127 -9.89 -0.30 4.39
CA LEU A 127 -8.56 -0.68 3.92
C LEU A 127 -7.53 0.42 4.21
N GLU A 128 -7.86 1.69 4.00
CA GLU A 128 -6.97 2.81 4.35
C GLU A 128 -6.66 2.84 5.84
N LYS A 129 -7.67 2.70 6.70
CA LYS A 129 -7.46 2.61 8.15
C LYS A 129 -6.49 1.47 8.48
N ASN A 130 -6.69 0.28 7.91
CA ASN A 130 -5.81 -0.86 8.12
C ASN A 130 -4.38 -0.63 7.60
N VAL A 131 -4.20 0.06 6.47
CA VAL A 131 -2.88 0.48 5.96
C VAL A 131 -2.20 1.42 6.95
N VAL A 132 -2.92 2.41 7.46
CA VAL A 132 -2.39 3.36 8.44
C VAL A 132 -2.00 2.64 9.73
N GLU A 133 -2.87 1.79 10.26
CA GLU A 133 -2.64 1.09 11.53
C GLU A 133 -1.54 0.02 11.43
N THR A 134 -1.50 -0.75 10.34
CA THR A 134 -0.56 -1.88 10.20
C THR A 134 0.80 -1.43 9.70
N LEU A 135 0.84 -0.55 8.68
CA LEU A 135 2.08 -0.23 7.98
C LEU A 135 2.72 1.05 8.52
N LEU A 136 1.95 2.13 8.57
CA LEU A 136 2.47 3.45 8.97
C LEU A 136 2.64 3.59 10.49
N ARG A 137 1.77 2.95 11.28
CA ARG A 137 1.77 2.98 12.75
C ARG A 137 2.03 4.39 13.32
N PRO A 138 1.19 5.41 13.02
CA PRO A 138 1.49 6.81 13.32
C PRO A 138 1.84 7.10 14.78
N LYS A 139 1.15 6.46 15.73
CA LYS A 139 1.41 6.63 17.17
C LYS A 139 2.79 6.11 17.58
N GLN A 140 3.25 5.01 16.98
CA GLN A 140 4.56 4.42 17.27
C GLN A 140 5.69 5.29 16.73
N PHE A 141 5.56 5.81 15.52
CA PHE A 141 6.60 6.57 14.83
C PHE A 141 6.47 8.09 14.95
N GLY A 142 5.49 8.58 15.73
CA GLY A 142 5.23 10.01 15.89
C GLY A 142 4.87 10.72 14.58
N LEU A 143 4.18 10.03 13.66
CA LEU A 143 3.79 10.62 12.38
C LEU A 143 2.70 11.67 12.59
N ILE A 144 2.80 12.78 11.87
CA ILE A 144 1.89 13.92 12.00
C ILE A 144 0.87 13.85 10.84
N PRO A 145 -0.44 13.88 11.13
CA PRO A 145 -1.45 13.82 10.10
C PRO A 145 -1.39 15.06 9.20
N ARG A 146 -1.82 14.91 7.96
CA ARG A 146 -2.10 16.04 7.07
C ARG A 146 -3.18 16.92 7.72
N LYS A 147 -2.94 18.24 7.78
CA LYS A 147 -3.94 19.24 8.17
C LYS A 147 -5.05 19.35 7.13
#